data_AF-A0AAU3I9S9-F1
#
_entry.id   AF-A0AAU3I9S9-F1
#
_cell.length_a   1.000
_cell.length_b   1.000
_cell.length_c   1.000
_cell.angle_alpha   90.00
_cell.angle_beta   90.00
_cell.angle_gamma   90.00
#
_symmetry.space_group_name_H-M   'P 1'
#
loop_
_entity.id
_entity.type
_entity.pdbx_description
1 polymer ?
#
loop_
_entity_poly.entity_id
_entity_poly.type
_entity_poly.pdbx_seq_one_letter_code
_entity_poly.pdbx_strand_id
1 'polypeptide(L)'
;MRQRALPKTGAVLYFQRDARGLSELIQLRALAHFGVSSAVGAAPNRMLAAMACALTGPGWRLVIEDSPEVVSGFLQPRPVRELPGVGARAAATLSDYGLHTVGDVADLPELTLQRLLGARPGRTLYERAHGYDTTIVDPTPTPASMSSEHRFDRDELDPARHRRALLALADDLGARLRASGQIAAGVTCTVHYADASSTRRSRTLPEPNQHTVLLARTAYALYDSLGLQRARVRSIALRADVLRPDERASRQLTLDSSDDKPLAIEAVADRARARAWYGHNVLYPVVSPSPRCTEPPPRRCRGFP
;
A
#
# COMPACT_ATOMS: atom_id res chain seq x y z
N MET A 1 11.62 -0.88 2.50
CA MET A 1 11.53 0.14 3.56
C MET A 1 10.07 0.55 3.74
N ARG A 2 9.48 0.34 4.93
CA ARG A 2 8.15 0.89 5.27
C ARG A 2 8.36 2.24 5.94
N GLN A 3 7.96 3.32 5.28
CA GLN A 3 7.98 4.67 5.87
C GLN A 3 6.76 4.82 6.79
N ARG A 4 6.97 5.21 8.05
CA ARG A 4 5.91 5.62 8.99
C ARG A 4 6.18 7.06 9.41
N ALA A 5 5.18 7.92 9.29
CA ALA A 5 5.22 9.30 9.78
C ALA A 5 4.65 9.35 11.20
N LEU A 6 5.25 10.18 12.06
CA LEU A 6 4.79 10.43 13.43
C LEU A 6 4.54 11.93 13.59
N PRO A 7 3.42 12.36 14.20
CA PRO A 7 3.17 13.77 14.45
C PRO A 7 4.12 14.31 15.54
N LYS A 8 4.84 15.39 15.24
CA LYS A 8 5.84 15.99 16.15
C LYS A 8 5.21 16.71 17.34
N THR A 9 4.07 17.38 17.16
CA THR A 9 3.49 18.30 18.16
C THR A 9 3.11 17.59 19.47
N GLY A 10 2.54 16.38 19.38
CA GLY A 10 2.22 15.59 20.58
C GLY A 10 3.44 14.90 21.21
N ALA A 11 4.40 14.47 20.40
CA ALA A 11 5.56 13.71 20.86
C ALA A 11 6.60 14.59 21.57
N VAL A 12 6.85 15.81 21.08
CA VAL A 12 7.80 16.75 21.72
C VAL A 12 7.33 17.15 23.10
N LEU A 13 6.02 17.41 23.27
CA LEU A 13 5.42 17.74 24.56
C LEU A 13 5.43 16.55 25.54
N TYR A 14 5.14 15.35 25.03
CA TYR A 14 5.08 14.14 25.87
C TYR A 14 6.47 13.66 26.34
N PHE A 15 7.46 13.70 25.45
CA PHE A 15 8.82 13.22 25.77
C PHE A 15 9.77 14.32 26.23
N GLN A 16 9.35 15.59 26.20
CA GLN A 16 10.19 16.77 26.51
C GLN A 16 11.53 16.76 25.77
N ARG A 17 11.51 16.34 24.51
CA ARG A 17 12.70 16.25 23.65
C ARG A 17 12.46 16.95 22.33
N ASP A 18 13.50 17.60 21.83
CA ASP A 18 13.52 18.17 20.49
C ASP A 18 13.44 17.07 19.41
N ALA A 19 13.18 17.48 18.16
CA ALA A 19 13.04 16.55 17.04
C ALA A 19 14.30 15.67 16.85
N ARG A 20 15.48 16.22 17.17
CA ARG A 20 16.75 15.51 17.12
C ARG A 20 16.83 14.44 18.22
N GLY A 21 16.57 14.79 19.47
CA GLY A 21 16.60 13.84 20.59
C GLY A 21 15.55 12.73 20.47
N LEU A 22 14.40 13.02 19.84
CA LEU A 22 13.41 11.99 19.48
C LEU A 22 13.92 11.05 18.38
N SER A 23 14.56 11.59 17.34
CA SER A 23 15.12 10.77 16.25
C SER A 23 16.19 9.80 16.76
N GLU A 24 17.06 10.27 17.65
CA GLU A 24 18.11 9.45 18.28
C GLU A 24 17.49 8.35 19.15
N LEU A 25 16.49 8.68 19.97
CA LEU A 25 15.81 7.69 20.81
C LEU A 25 15.15 6.59 19.97
N ILE A 26 14.50 6.94 18.86
CA ILE A 26 13.86 5.98 17.96
C ILE A 26 14.91 5.06 17.32
N GLN A 27 16.02 5.62 16.84
CA GLN A 27 17.10 4.84 16.23
C GLN A 27 17.73 3.87 17.24
N LEU A 28 18.04 4.35 18.44
CA LEU A 28 18.60 3.53 19.52
C LEU A 28 17.67 2.38 19.90
N ARG A 29 16.36 2.66 20.05
CA ARG A 29 15.37 1.61 20.34
C ARG A 29 15.21 0.62 19.21
N ALA A 30 15.19 1.09 17.95
CA ALA A 30 15.10 0.21 16.79
C ALA A 30 16.30 -0.74 16.71
N LEU A 31 17.50 -0.22 16.97
CA LEU A 31 18.73 -1.01 17.01
C LEU A 31 18.72 -2.00 18.18
N ALA A 32 18.33 -1.57 19.38
CA ALA A 32 18.33 -2.42 20.58
C ALA A 32 17.28 -3.54 20.52
N HIS A 33 16.08 -3.27 20.02
CA HIS A 33 14.99 -4.25 20.00
C HIS A 33 15.00 -5.16 18.77
N PHE A 34 15.46 -4.66 17.62
CA PHE A 34 15.34 -5.39 16.35
C PHE A 34 16.68 -5.64 15.65
N GLY A 35 17.79 -5.07 16.14
CA GLY A 35 19.09 -5.18 15.48
C GLY A 35 19.17 -4.47 14.12
N VAL A 36 18.25 -3.53 13.86
CA VAL A 36 18.15 -2.85 12.55
C VAL A 36 18.56 -1.39 12.68
N SER A 37 19.50 -0.98 11.82
CA SER A 37 19.84 0.43 11.61
C SER A 37 18.75 1.12 10.79
N SER A 38 18.24 2.26 11.26
CA SER A 38 17.17 3.01 10.61
C SER A 38 17.63 4.40 10.19
N ALA A 39 17.09 4.90 9.08
CA ALA A 39 17.24 6.28 8.65
C ALA A 39 16.06 7.10 9.20
N VAL A 40 16.32 8.31 9.70
CA VAL A 40 15.26 9.19 10.23
C VAL A 40 15.35 10.59 9.63
N GLY A 41 14.29 11.00 8.92
CA GLY A 41 14.09 12.38 8.50
C GLY A 41 13.06 13.06 9.39
N ALA A 42 13.38 14.25 9.92
CA ALA A 42 12.48 15.02 10.76
C ALA A 42 12.35 16.44 10.21
N ALA A 43 11.14 16.89 9.86
CA ALA A 43 10.90 18.24 9.36
C ALA A 43 9.58 18.83 9.91
N PRO A 44 9.23 20.10 9.64
CA PRO A 44 8.01 20.74 10.16
C PRO A 44 6.72 20.09 9.64
N ASN A 45 6.74 19.56 8.42
CA ASN A 45 5.61 18.88 7.79
C ASN A 45 6.00 17.50 7.23
N ARG A 46 4.98 16.74 6.81
CA ARG A 46 5.15 15.36 6.34
C ARG A 46 5.94 15.29 5.04
N MET A 47 5.66 16.18 4.08
CA MET A 47 6.40 16.27 2.82
C MET A 47 7.90 16.41 3.05
N LEU A 48 8.31 17.44 3.78
CA LEU A 48 9.72 17.71 4.06
C LEU A 48 10.37 16.57 4.85
N ALA A 49 9.64 15.94 5.79
CA ALA A 49 10.16 14.83 6.57
C ALA A 49 10.42 13.60 5.68
N ALA A 50 9.53 13.33 4.72
CA ALA A 50 9.69 12.25 3.75
C ALA A 50 10.88 12.52 2.81
N MET A 51 11.02 13.76 2.31
CA MET A 51 12.16 14.17 1.49
C MET A 51 13.49 14.06 2.26
N ALA A 52 13.52 14.55 3.51
CA ALA A 52 14.70 14.42 4.36
C ALA A 52 15.08 12.94 4.58
N CYS A 53 14.08 12.08 4.86
CA CYS A 53 14.30 10.66 5.07
C CYS A 53 14.82 9.96 3.80
N ALA A 54 14.31 10.33 2.61
CA ALA A 54 14.76 9.75 1.33
C ALA A 54 16.25 10.03 1.04
N LEU A 55 16.79 11.15 1.53
CA LEU A 55 18.19 11.53 1.41
C LEU A 55 19.08 10.93 2.51
N THR A 56 18.48 10.29 3.51
CA THR A 56 19.19 9.82 4.69
C THR A 56 19.58 8.35 4.56
N GLY A 57 20.88 8.07 4.68
CA GLY A 57 21.40 6.70 4.71
C GLY A 57 21.06 5.94 6.01
N PRO A 58 21.21 4.61 6.04
CA PRO A 58 20.95 3.82 7.25
C PRO A 58 21.85 4.28 8.41
N GLY A 59 21.27 4.55 9.58
CA GLY A 59 21.98 5.00 10.78
C GLY A 59 22.20 6.51 10.86
N TRP A 60 21.89 7.23 9.77
CA TRP A 60 21.95 8.68 9.73
C TRP A 60 20.59 9.29 10.05
N ARG A 61 20.61 10.59 10.35
CA ARG A 61 19.41 11.38 10.57
C ARG A 61 19.57 12.76 9.95
N LEU A 62 18.49 13.29 9.39
CA LEU A 62 18.44 14.63 8.83
C LEU A 62 17.26 15.37 9.46
N VAL A 63 17.56 16.49 10.12
CA VAL A 63 16.56 17.35 10.75
C VAL A 63 16.50 18.66 9.98
N ILE A 64 15.33 18.99 9.46
CA ILE A 64 15.02 20.29 8.86
C ILE A 64 14.28 21.08 9.94
N GLU A 65 14.86 22.22 10.31
CA GLU A 65 14.27 23.14 11.28
C GLU A 65 13.10 23.91 10.69
N ASP A 66 12.21 24.38 11.56
CA ASP A 66 11.04 25.17 11.16
C ASP A 66 11.42 26.64 10.98
N SER A 67 12.25 26.89 9.96
CA SER A 67 12.66 28.23 9.53
C SER A 67 12.44 28.36 8.03
N PRO A 68 11.77 29.44 7.55
CA PRO A 68 11.57 29.67 6.12
C PRO A 68 12.86 29.64 5.31
N GLU A 69 13.96 30.15 5.86
CA GLU A 69 15.28 30.18 5.22
C GLU A 69 15.86 28.77 5.06
N VAL A 70 15.78 27.95 6.12
CA VAL A 70 16.25 26.56 6.12
C VAL A 70 15.42 25.70 5.17
N VAL A 71 14.10 25.89 5.17
CA VAL A 71 13.18 25.17 4.27
C VAL A 71 13.43 25.56 2.81
N SER A 72 13.54 26.86 2.51
CA SER A 72 13.83 27.35 1.17
C SER A 72 15.20 26.85 0.67
N GLY A 73 16.24 26.98 1.49
CA GLY A 73 17.59 26.50 1.16
C GLY A 73 17.66 24.98 0.97
N PHE A 74 16.80 24.21 1.66
CA PHE A 74 16.68 22.77 1.43
C PHE A 74 15.96 22.43 0.11
N LEU A 75 14.92 23.20 -0.23
CA LEU A 75 14.04 22.92 -1.38
C LEU A 75 14.61 23.43 -2.70
N GLN A 76 15.02 24.69 -2.79
CA GLN A 76 15.41 25.36 -4.04
C GLN A 76 16.38 24.55 -4.94
N PRO A 77 17.49 23.98 -4.43
CA PRO A 77 18.44 23.25 -5.27
C PRO A 77 17.94 21.86 -5.71
N ARG A 78 16.79 21.40 -5.21
CA ARG A 78 16.29 20.04 -5.47
C ARG A 78 15.66 19.97 -6.85
N PRO A 79 15.79 18.84 -7.55
CA PRO A 79 15.07 18.65 -8.80
C PRO A 79 13.56 18.52 -8.55
N VAL A 80 12.74 19.06 -9.44
CA VAL A 80 11.27 19.11 -9.24
C VAL A 80 10.65 17.71 -9.06
N ARG A 81 11.23 16.69 -9.70
CA ARG A 81 10.78 15.29 -9.57
C ARG A 81 10.88 14.72 -8.15
N GLU A 82 11.67 15.33 -7.26
CA GLU A 82 11.77 14.92 -5.87
C GLU A 82 10.60 15.42 -5.02
N LEU A 83 9.84 16.42 -5.49
CA LEU A 83 8.64 16.87 -4.80
C LEU A 83 7.56 15.78 -4.83
N PRO A 84 7.02 15.38 -3.67
CA PRO A 84 5.90 14.45 -3.62
C PRO A 84 4.73 14.96 -4.47
N GLY A 85 4.10 14.07 -5.24
CA GLY A 85 2.99 14.37 -6.14
C GLY A 85 3.39 14.81 -7.55
N VAL A 86 4.68 15.04 -7.82
CA VAL A 86 5.18 15.22 -9.19
C VAL A 86 5.46 13.84 -9.79
N GLY A 87 4.55 13.36 -10.63
CA GLY A 87 4.75 12.13 -11.40
C GLY A 87 5.60 12.35 -12.65
N ALA A 88 6.01 11.26 -13.31
CA ALA A 88 6.85 11.30 -14.51
C ALA A 88 6.29 12.22 -15.61
N ARG A 89 4.96 12.21 -15.83
CA ARG A 89 4.31 13.07 -16.82
C ARG A 89 4.40 14.55 -16.45
N ALA A 90 4.14 14.90 -15.20
CA ALA A 90 4.23 16.29 -14.73
C ALA A 90 5.68 16.79 -14.78
N ALA A 91 6.65 15.96 -14.38
CA ALA A 91 8.07 16.27 -14.49
C ALA A 91 8.51 16.48 -15.95
N ALA A 92 8.03 15.64 -16.88
CA ALA A 92 8.31 15.80 -18.31
C ALA A 92 7.75 17.13 -18.83
N THR A 93 6.48 17.43 -18.53
CA THR A 93 5.88 18.71 -18.92
C THR A 93 6.68 19.88 -18.37
N LEU A 94 7.04 19.89 -17.08
CA LEU A 94 7.84 20.97 -16.50
C LEU A 94 9.23 21.10 -17.15
N SER A 95 9.87 19.97 -17.46
CA SER A 95 11.15 19.93 -18.17
C SER A 95 11.06 20.50 -19.59
N ASP A 96 9.95 20.31 -20.30
CA ASP A 96 9.73 20.88 -21.63
C ASP A 96 9.68 22.42 -21.60
N TYR A 97 9.30 22.99 -20.44
CA TYR A 97 9.31 24.45 -20.18
C TYR A 97 10.61 24.92 -19.50
N GLY A 98 11.64 24.07 -19.39
CA GLY A 98 12.93 24.41 -18.80
C GLY A 98 12.94 24.48 -17.27
N LEU A 99 11.92 23.95 -16.61
CA LEU A 99 11.79 23.95 -15.14
C LEU A 99 12.35 22.64 -14.60
N HIS A 100 13.56 22.70 -14.05
CA HIS A 100 14.29 21.53 -13.59
C HIS A 100 14.40 21.45 -12.07
N THR A 101 14.45 22.60 -11.40
CA THR A 101 14.60 22.72 -9.95
C THR A 101 13.33 23.24 -9.27
N VAL A 102 13.20 22.96 -7.98
CA VAL A 102 12.10 23.50 -7.17
C VAL A 102 12.19 25.02 -7.09
N GLY A 103 13.40 25.60 -7.13
CA GLY A 103 13.61 27.04 -7.25
C GLY A 103 12.95 27.61 -8.51
N ASP A 104 13.18 26.99 -9.67
CA ASP A 104 12.59 27.43 -10.95
C ASP A 104 11.05 27.46 -10.88
N VAL A 105 10.46 26.50 -10.16
CA VAL A 105 9.01 26.41 -9.97
C VAL A 105 8.50 27.44 -8.95
N ALA A 106 9.27 27.69 -7.88
CA ALA A 106 8.91 28.67 -6.85
C ALA A 106 8.90 30.10 -7.40
N ASP A 107 9.76 30.40 -8.37
CA ASP A 107 9.84 31.72 -9.03
C ASP A 107 8.68 31.99 -10.01
N LEU A 108 7.89 30.96 -10.35
CA LEU A 108 6.74 31.10 -11.24
C LEU A 108 5.46 31.51 -10.52
N PRO A 109 4.62 32.35 -11.15
CA PRO A 109 3.28 32.62 -10.65
C PRO A 109 2.41 31.34 -10.60
N GLU A 110 1.61 31.19 -9.53
CA GLU A 110 0.71 30.05 -9.33
C GLU A 110 -0.18 29.79 -10.56
N LEU A 111 -0.74 30.84 -11.17
CA LEU A 111 -1.61 30.75 -12.35
C LEU A 111 -0.91 30.10 -13.55
N THR A 112 0.40 30.30 -13.71
CA THR A 112 1.17 29.67 -14.79
C THR A 112 1.25 28.16 -14.56
N LEU A 113 1.56 27.72 -13.34
CA LEU A 113 1.61 26.31 -12.99
C LEU A 113 0.24 25.63 -13.14
N GLN A 114 -0.84 26.33 -12.79
CA GLN A 114 -2.21 25.85 -13.01
C GLN A 114 -2.56 25.69 -14.49
N ARG A 115 -2.05 26.55 -15.38
CA ARG A 115 -2.25 26.41 -16.83
C ARG A 115 -1.47 25.24 -17.41
N LEU A 116 -0.26 24.96 -16.88
CA LEU A 116 0.60 23.88 -17.35
C LEU A 116 0.11 22.49 -16.92
N LEU A 117 -0.29 22.34 -15.64
CA LEU A 117 -0.58 21.02 -15.05
C LEU A 117 -2.07 20.83 -14.69
N GLY A 118 -2.88 21.87 -14.85
CA GLY A 118 -4.28 21.93 -14.39
C GLY A 118 -4.42 22.60 -13.03
N ALA A 119 -5.65 23.06 -12.74
CA ALA A 119 -5.94 23.91 -11.58
C ALA A 119 -5.50 23.30 -10.23
N ARG A 120 -5.88 22.04 -9.94
CA ARG A 120 -5.52 21.39 -8.67
C ARG A 120 -4.02 21.02 -8.61
N PRO A 121 -3.45 20.30 -9.60
CA PRO A 121 -2.05 19.91 -9.54
C PRO A 121 -1.09 21.11 -9.54
N GLY A 122 -1.39 22.17 -10.31
CA GLY A 122 -0.58 23.37 -10.36
C GLY A 122 -0.57 24.14 -9.04
N ARG A 123 -1.74 24.31 -8.41
CA ARG A 123 -1.83 24.91 -7.07
C ARG A 123 -1.07 24.11 -6.02
N THR A 124 -1.27 22.79 -5.98
CA THR A 124 -0.56 21.93 -5.03
C THR A 124 0.95 21.95 -5.26
N LEU A 125 1.39 22.02 -6.52
CA LEU A 125 2.82 22.15 -6.84
C LEU A 125 3.39 23.47 -6.33
N TYR A 126 2.69 24.58 -6.54
CA TYR A 126 3.09 25.90 -6.06
C TYR A 126 3.24 25.93 -4.53
N GLU A 127 2.22 25.45 -3.81
CA GLU A 127 2.23 25.35 -2.34
C GLU A 127 3.43 24.50 -1.86
N ARG A 128 3.68 23.35 -2.49
CA ARG A 128 4.79 22.45 -2.14
C ARG A 128 6.16 23.00 -2.47
N ALA A 129 6.31 23.75 -3.56
CA ALA A 129 7.57 24.40 -3.92
C ALA A 129 7.99 25.45 -2.86
N HIS A 130 7.01 26.05 -2.19
CA HIS A 130 7.21 26.96 -1.06
C HIS A 130 7.25 26.26 0.30
N GLY A 131 7.28 24.93 0.34
CA GLY A 131 7.37 24.15 1.57
C GLY A 131 6.06 23.98 2.33
N TYR A 132 4.92 24.38 1.76
CA TYR A 132 3.61 24.20 2.40
C TYR A 132 3.05 22.80 2.13
N ASP A 133 2.69 22.09 3.19
CA ASP A 133 1.98 20.80 3.13
C ASP A 133 1.00 20.71 4.31
N THR A 134 -0.30 20.66 4.00
CA THR A 134 -1.39 20.58 4.98
C THR A 134 -1.74 19.14 5.36
N THR A 135 -0.99 18.14 4.86
CA THR A 135 -1.27 16.73 5.11
C THR A 135 -1.12 16.37 6.58
N ILE A 136 -2.23 16.03 7.23
CA ILE A 136 -2.23 15.55 8.62
C ILE A 136 -1.75 14.10 8.66
N VAL A 137 -0.91 13.78 9.66
CA VAL A 137 -0.47 12.41 9.94
C VAL A 137 -1.54 11.72 10.76
N ASP A 138 -2.30 10.83 10.13
CA ASP A 138 -3.21 9.91 10.81
C ASP A 138 -2.43 8.71 11.38
N PRO A 139 -2.41 8.48 12.71
CA PRO A 139 -1.72 7.36 13.33
C PRO A 139 -2.38 6.00 13.04
N THR A 140 -3.67 5.99 12.68
CA THR A 140 -4.46 4.76 12.43
C THR A 140 -5.19 4.85 11.10
N PRO A 141 -4.46 4.93 9.97
CA PRO A 141 -5.09 5.07 8.67
C PRO A 141 -5.86 3.79 8.33
N THR A 142 -7.17 3.91 8.14
CA THR A 142 -7.96 2.83 7.54
C THR A 142 -7.51 2.66 6.09
N PRO A 143 -7.02 1.48 5.68
CA PRO A 143 -6.58 1.27 4.31
C PRO A 143 -7.75 1.49 3.36
N ALA A 144 -7.58 2.36 2.36
CA ALA A 144 -8.62 2.62 1.35
C ALA A 144 -8.91 1.40 0.45
N SER A 145 -8.00 0.42 0.47
CA SER A 145 -8.02 -0.77 -0.37
C SER A 145 -7.08 -1.84 0.14
N MET A 146 -7.38 -3.09 -0.19
CA MET A 146 -6.52 -4.25 0.05
C MET A 146 -6.31 -4.99 -1.26
N SER A 147 -5.10 -5.46 -1.53
CA SER A 147 -4.81 -6.23 -2.74
C SER A 147 -3.99 -7.47 -2.41
N SER A 148 -4.21 -8.52 -3.19
CA SER A 148 -3.42 -9.73 -3.20
C SER A 148 -3.05 -10.05 -4.65
N GLU A 149 -1.81 -10.50 -4.88
CA GLU A 149 -1.30 -10.81 -6.21
C GLU A 149 -0.66 -12.19 -6.22
N HIS A 150 -0.95 -12.95 -7.28
CA HIS A 150 -0.33 -14.24 -7.55
C HIS A 150 0.52 -14.12 -8.82
N ARG A 151 1.82 -14.41 -8.67
CA ARG A 151 2.77 -14.48 -9.78
C ARG A 151 3.02 -15.94 -10.12
N PHE A 152 2.88 -16.30 -11.39
CA PHE A 152 3.14 -17.65 -11.86
C PHE A 152 4.65 -17.88 -12.05
N ASP A 153 5.12 -19.11 -11.84
CA ASP A 153 6.52 -19.49 -12.04
C ASP A 153 6.97 -19.38 -13.51
N ARG A 154 6.02 -19.61 -14.43
CA ARG A 154 6.18 -19.50 -15.87
C ARG A 154 4.92 -18.84 -16.43
N ASP A 155 5.06 -18.12 -17.54
CA ASP A 155 3.92 -17.47 -18.16
C ASP A 155 2.84 -18.53 -18.52
N GLU A 156 1.66 -18.35 -17.95
CA GLU A 156 0.61 -19.35 -17.91
C GLU A 156 -0.45 -19.08 -18.99
N LEU A 157 -0.99 -20.16 -19.57
CA LEU A 157 -2.01 -20.11 -20.61
C LEU A 157 -3.29 -20.84 -20.20
N ASP A 158 -3.22 -21.74 -19.21
CA ASP A 158 -4.36 -22.55 -18.78
C ASP A 158 -5.37 -21.71 -17.99
N PRO A 159 -6.60 -21.49 -18.52
CA PRO A 159 -7.65 -20.76 -17.80
C PRO A 159 -8.06 -21.44 -16.49
N ALA A 160 -7.90 -22.76 -16.37
CA ALA A 160 -8.19 -23.46 -15.12
C ALA A 160 -7.16 -23.10 -14.03
N ARG A 161 -5.87 -22.93 -14.38
CA ARG A 161 -4.87 -22.40 -13.44
C ARG A 161 -5.15 -20.95 -13.05
N HIS A 162 -5.62 -20.13 -13.98
CA HIS A 162 -6.00 -18.75 -13.68
C HIS A 162 -7.18 -18.69 -12.69
N ARG A 163 -8.23 -19.50 -12.92
CA ARG A 163 -9.38 -19.59 -12.00
C ARG A 163 -8.96 -20.07 -10.61
N ARG A 164 -8.08 -21.07 -10.52
CA ARG A 164 -7.53 -21.52 -9.23
C ARG A 164 -6.78 -20.42 -8.49
N ALA A 165 -5.95 -19.65 -9.20
CA ALA A 165 -5.24 -18.52 -8.62
C ALA A 165 -6.22 -17.44 -8.12
N LEU A 166 -7.22 -17.09 -8.93
CA LEU A 166 -8.26 -16.12 -8.55
C LEU A 166 -9.04 -16.54 -7.29
N LEU A 167 -9.36 -17.83 -7.14
CA LEU A 167 -10.00 -18.34 -5.92
C LEU A 167 -9.10 -18.15 -4.70
N ALA A 168 -7.83 -18.50 -4.81
CA ALA A 168 -6.87 -18.35 -3.73
C ALA A 168 -6.69 -16.87 -3.34
N LEU A 169 -6.66 -15.97 -4.33
CA LEU A 169 -6.59 -14.52 -4.09
C LEU A 169 -7.86 -13.97 -3.43
N ALA A 170 -9.04 -14.44 -3.84
CA ALA A 170 -10.30 -14.05 -3.22
C ALA A 170 -10.39 -14.53 -1.77
N ASP A 171 -9.86 -15.72 -1.47
CA ASP A 171 -9.84 -16.28 -0.13
C ASP A 171 -8.87 -15.53 0.81
N ASP A 172 -7.66 -15.25 0.34
CA ASP A 172 -6.69 -14.41 1.09
C ASP A 172 -7.24 -13.00 1.34
N LEU A 173 -7.89 -12.38 0.35
CA LEU A 173 -8.54 -11.08 0.54
C LEU A 173 -9.71 -11.15 1.52
N GLY A 174 -10.59 -12.14 1.40
CA GLY A 174 -11.71 -12.33 2.31
C GLY A 174 -11.26 -12.50 3.76
N ALA A 175 -10.26 -13.35 3.99
CA ALA A 175 -9.69 -13.58 5.31
C ALA A 175 -9.09 -12.29 5.91
N ARG A 176 -8.38 -11.49 5.11
CA ARG A 176 -7.80 -10.21 5.55
C ARG A 176 -8.86 -9.16 5.85
N LEU A 177 -9.90 -9.07 5.01
CA LEU A 177 -11.04 -8.19 5.23
C LEU A 177 -11.71 -8.49 6.57
N ARG A 178 -12.02 -9.78 6.82
CA ARG A 178 -12.61 -10.25 8.09
C ARG A 178 -11.71 -10.00 9.29
N ALA A 179 -10.40 -10.27 9.18
CA ALA A 179 -9.44 -9.99 10.24
C ALA A 179 -9.31 -8.50 10.58
N SER A 180 -9.59 -7.62 9.62
CA SER A 180 -9.56 -6.16 9.79
C SER A 180 -10.93 -5.53 10.08
N GLY A 181 -12.01 -6.33 10.14
CA GLY A 181 -13.37 -5.84 10.30
C GLY A 181 -13.84 -4.91 9.18
N GLN A 182 -13.41 -5.17 7.94
CA GLN A 182 -13.71 -4.34 6.77
C GLN A 182 -14.52 -5.13 5.74
N ILE A 183 -15.40 -4.43 5.01
CA ILE A 183 -16.13 -4.92 3.84
C ILE A 183 -15.72 -4.15 2.59
N ALA A 184 -15.70 -4.82 1.45
CA ALA A 184 -15.34 -4.22 0.16
C ALA A 184 -16.59 -3.87 -0.64
N ALA A 185 -16.68 -2.63 -1.16
CA ALA A 185 -17.76 -2.22 -2.06
C ALA A 185 -17.37 -2.31 -3.55
N GLY A 186 -16.08 -2.51 -3.85
CA GLY A 186 -15.58 -2.69 -5.21
C GLY A 186 -14.53 -3.78 -5.29
N VAL A 187 -14.47 -4.45 -6.45
CA VAL A 187 -13.43 -5.43 -6.77
C VAL A 187 -12.80 -5.07 -8.10
N THR A 188 -11.47 -5.03 -8.12
CA THR A 188 -10.68 -4.84 -9.33
C THR A 188 -9.80 -6.06 -9.58
N CYS A 189 -9.91 -6.64 -10.79
CA CYS A 189 -8.99 -7.63 -11.32
C CYS A 189 -7.98 -6.95 -12.26
N THR A 190 -6.69 -7.21 -12.06
CA THR A 190 -5.61 -6.78 -12.95
C THR A 190 -4.84 -8.00 -13.42
N VAL A 191 -4.67 -8.14 -14.73
CA VAL A 191 -3.90 -9.22 -15.35
C VAL A 191 -2.67 -8.60 -16.00
N HIS A 192 -1.50 -9.12 -15.66
CA HIS A 192 -0.22 -8.75 -16.25
C HIS A 192 0.23 -9.84 -17.22
N TYR A 193 0.55 -9.45 -18.45
CA TYR A 193 0.93 -10.38 -19.50
C TYR A 193 2.45 -10.51 -19.63
N ALA A 194 2.88 -11.51 -20.41
CA ALA A 194 4.30 -11.76 -20.68
C ALA A 194 5.01 -10.61 -21.41
N ASP A 195 4.28 -9.81 -22.19
CA ASP A 195 4.77 -8.64 -22.94
C ASP A 195 4.87 -7.36 -22.08
N ALA A 196 4.75 -7.49 -20.76
CA ALA A 196 4.70 -6.41 -19.78
C ALA A 196 3.48 -5.47 -19.90
N SER A 197 2.56 -5.72 -20.82
CA SER A 197 1.28 -5.02 -20.84
C SER A 197 0.38 -5.51 -19.70
N SER A 198 -0.64 -4.72 -19.36
CA SER A 198 -1.60 -5.09 -18.32
C SER A 198 -3.00 -4.64 -18.68
N THR A 199 -4.00 -5.43 -18.29
CA THR A 199 -5.40 -5.02 -18.39
C THR A 199 -6.05 -5.07 -17.03
N ARG A 200 -6.81 -4.02 -16.72
CA ARG A 200 -7.51 -3.84 -15.45
C ARG A 200 -9.01 -3.71 -15.71
N ARG A 201 -9.82 -4.43 -14.94
CA ARG A 201 -11.27 -4.29 -14.89
C ARG A 201 -11.74 -4.21 -13.46
N SER A 202 -12.64 -3.27 -13.20
CA SER A 202 -13.22 -3.03 -11.88
C SER A 202 -14.73 -3.11 -11.94
N ARG A 203 -15.35 -3.61 -10.88
CA ARG A 203 -16.79 -3.64 -10.71
C ARG A 203 -17.18 -3.27 -9.28
N THR A 204 -18.17 -2.40 -9.16
CA THR A 204 -18.84 -2.10 -7.89
C THR A 204 -19.78 -3.24 -7.53
N LEU A 205 -19.73 -3.71 -6.30
CA LEU A 205 -20.62 -4.74 -5.79
C LEU A 205 -21.99 -4.10 -5.46
N PRO A 206 -23.11 -4.80 -5.71
CA PRO A 206 -24.44 -4.32 -5.31
C PRO A 206 -24.52 -4.06 -3.80
N GLU A 207 -23.90 -4.96 -3.02
CA GLU A 207 -23.80 -4.87 -1.58
C GLU A 207 -22.34 -5.09 -1.15
N PRO A 208 -21.80 -4.21 -0.28
CA PRO A 208 -20.45 -4.40 0.25
C PRO A 208 -20.35 -5.69 1.05
N ASN A 209 -19.34 -6.53 0.76
CA ASN A 209 -19.17 -7.82 1.42
C ASN A 209 -17.70 -8.20 1.59
N GLN A 210 -17.47 -9.26 2.36
CA GLN A 210 -16.14 -9.82 2.69
C GLN A 210 -16.07 -11.34 2.49
N HIS A 211 -17.04 -11.91 1.77
CA HIS A 211 -17.17 -13.37 1.60
C HIS A 211 -16.37 -13.88 0.42
N THR A 212 -15.62 -14.95 0.62
CA THR A 212 -14.71 -15.51 -0.38
C THR A 212 -15.48 -15.92 -1.64
N VAL A 213 -16.67 -16.50 -1.48
CA VAL A 213 -17.53 -16.95 -2.59
C VAL A 213 -17.97 -15.79 -3.48
N LEU A 214 -18.45 -14.69 -2.89
CA LEU A 214 -18.93 -13.51 -3.63
C LEU A 214 -17.78 -12.77 -4.31
N LEU A 215 -16.64 -12.65 -3.64
CA LEU A 215 -15.42 -12.07 -4.19
C LEU A 215 -14.90 -12.91 -5.36
N ALA A 216 -14.82 -14.23 -5.22
CA ALA A 216 -14.38 -15.15 -6.27
C ALA A 216 -15.32 -15.13 -7.48
N ARG A 217 -16.64 -15.18 -7.26
CA ARG A 217 -17.65 -15.08 -8.34
C ARG A 217 -17.48 -13.77 -9.12
N THR A 218 -17.22 -12.68 -8.42
CA THR A 218 -16.97 -11.38 -9.05
C THR A 218 -15.66 -11.34 -9.81
N ALA A 219 -14.60 -11.88 -9.23
CA ALA A 219 -13.30 -11.98 -9.86
C ALA A 219 -13.35 -12.81 -11.15
N TYR A 220 -14.09 -13.93 -11.17
CA TYR A 220 -14.30 -14.72 -12.37
C TYR A 220 -15.05 -13.97 -13.46
N ALA A 221 -16.14 -13.27 -13.11
CA ALA A 221 -16.88 -12.48 -14.09
C ALA A 221 -16.01 -11.35 -14.70
N LEU A 222 -15.21 -10.68 -13.86
CA LEU A 222 -14.24 -9.69 -14.30
C LEU A 222 -13.18 -10.30 -15.22
N TYR A 223 -12.63 -11.44 -14.84
CA TYR A 223 -11.66 -12.18 -15.65
C TYR A 223 -12.25 -12.62 -17.00
N ASP A 224 -13.46 -13.16 -17.03
CA ASP A 224 -14.10 -13.60 -18.27
C ASP A 224 -14.40 -12.40 -19.20
N SER A 225 -14.79 -11.25 -18.63
CA SER A 225 -14.99 -10.01 -19.39
C SER A 225 -13.72 -9.40 -19.99
N LEU A 226 -12.53 -9.81 -19.53
CA LEU A 226 -11.28 -9.40 -20.17
C LEU A 226 -11.12 -10.02 -21.56
N GLY A 227 -11.84 -11.11 -21.85
CA GLY A 227 -11.82 -11.74 -23.18
C GLY A 227 -10.42 -12.20 -23.58
N LEU A 228 -9.68 -12.84 -22.66
CA LEU A 228 -8.30 -13.24 -22.89
C LEU A 228 -8.20 -14.29 -24.01
N GLN A 229 -7.89 -13.84 -25.24
CA GLN A 229 -7.69 -14.72 -26.39
C GLN A 229 -6.29 -15.37 -26.33
N ARG A 230 -6.14 -16.43 -25.52
CA ARG A 230 -4.87 -17.18 -25.36
C ARG A 230 -3.67 -16.30 -24.97
N ALA A 231 -3.92 -15.23 -24.21
CA ALA A 231 -2.86 -14.37 -23.71
C ALA A 231 -2.02 -15.10 -22.66
N ARG A 232 -0.69 -15.01 -22.76
CA ARG A 232 0.24 -15.53 -21.76
C ARG A 232 0.23 -14.62 -20.53
N VAL A 233 -0.22 -15.15 -19.41
CA VAL A 233 -0.38 -14.41 -18.15
C VAL A 233 0.81 -14.66 -17.24
N ARG A 234 1.45 -13.59 -16.78
CA ARG A 234 2.58 -13.65 -15.84
C ARG A 234 2.13 -13.51 -14.39
N SER A 235 1.18 -12.61 -14.13
CA SER A 235 0.57 -12.47 -12.80
C SER A 235 -0.87 -12.00 -12.88
N ILE A 236 -1.62 -12.32 -11.82
CA ILE A 236 -3.00 -11.88 -11.61
C ILE A 236 -3.07 -11.23 -10.24
N ALA A 237 -3.61 -10.02 -10.18
CA ALA A 237 -3.85 -9.28 -8.95
C ALA A 237 -5.35 -9.05 -8.76
N LEU A 238 -5.82 -9.30 -7.54
CA LEU A 238 -7.16 -8.95 -7.11
C LEU A 238 -7.06 -7.85 -6.05
N ARG A 239 -7.95 -6.87 -6.13
CA ARG A 239 -7.97 -5.72 -5.24
C ARG A 239 -9.39 -5.42 -4.78
N ALA A 240 -9.57 -5.40 -3.48
CA ALA A 240 -10.73 -4.87 -2.80
C ALA A 240 -10.61 -3.35 -2.69
N ASP A 241 -11.56 -2.63 -3.26
CA ASP A 241 -11.63 -1.18 -3.31
C ASP A 241 -12.80 -0.67 -2.46
N VAL A 242 -12.72 0.58 -2.03
CA VAL A 242 -13.76 1.28 -1.26
C VAL A 242 -14.10 0.48 0.01
N LEU A 243 -13.08 0.27 0.84
CA LEU A 243 -13.23 -0.44 2.11
C LEU A 243 -14.05 0.38 3.09
N ARG A 244 -14.96 -0.30 3.80
CA ARG A 244 -15.82 0.29 4.81
C ARG A 244 -15.77 -0.58 6.08
N PRO A 245 -15.96 -0.01 7.27
CA PRO A 245 -16.14 -0.80 8.49
C PRO A 245 -17.37 -1.71 8.37
N ASP A 246 -17.25 -2.95 8.86
CA ASP A 246 -18.30 -3.99 8.83
C ASP A 246 -19.58 -3.57 9.56
N GLU A 247 -19.51 -2.60 10.49
CA GLU A 247 -20.65 -2.03 11.20
C GLU A 247 -21.73 -1.41 10.28
N ARG A 248 -21.37 -1.10 9.02
CA ARG A 248 -22.31 -0.58 8.00
C ARG A 248 -22.72 -1.62 6.97
N ALA A 249 -22.37 -2.90 7.15
CA ALA A 249 -22.89 -3.96 6.31
C ALA A 249 -24.38 -4.14 6.61
N SER A 250 -25.25 -3.80 5.65
CA SER A 250 -26.60 -4.33 5.63
C SER A 250 -26.47 -5.84 5.49
N ARG A 251 -26.48 -6.57 6.62
CA ARG A 251 -26.65 -8.02 6.60
C ARG A 251 -28.07 -8.26 6.11
N GLN A 252 -28.22 -8.65 4.84
CA GLN A 252 -29.46 -9.26 4.42
C GLN A 252 -29.60 -10.54 5.24
N LEU A 253 -30.51 -10.53 6.22
CA LEU A 253 -30.94 -11.72 6.94
C LEU A 253 -31.77 -12.54 5.95
N THR A 254 -31.10 -13.31 5.08
CA THR A 254 -31.79 -14.29 4.24
C THR A 254 -32.32 -15.41 5.15
N LEU A 255 -33.62 -15.68 5.05
CA LEU A 255 -34.33 -16.74 5.81
C LEU A 255 -34.03 -18.16 5.29
N ASP A 256 -32.89 -18.35 4.62
CA ASP A 256 -32.47 -19.64 4.05
C ASP A 256 -31.20 -20.12 4.75
N SER A 257 -31.34 -21.21 5.52
CA SER A 257 -30.28 -21.93 6.26
C SER A 257 -29.11 -22.48 5.40
N SER A 258 -29.09 -22.16 4.11
CA SER A 258 -28.07 -22.60 3.15
C SER A 258 -26.83 -21.68 3.13
N ASP A 259 -26.98 -20.40 3.48
CA ASP A 259 -25.88 -19.41 3.55
C ASP A 259 -25.09 -19.49 4.88
N ASP A 260 -25.67 -20.06 5.94
CA ASP A 260 -25.02 -20.21 7.26
C ASP A 260 -23.84 -21.19 7.25
N LYS A 261 -23.91 -22.22 6.41
CA LYS A 261 -22.88 -23.26 6.29
C LYS A 261 -21.54 -22.73 5.76
N PRO A 262 -21.47 -22.00 4.63
CA PRO A 262 -20.21 -21.41 4.17
C PRO A 262 -19.65 -20.37 5.15
N LEU A 263 -20.49 -19.59 5.83
CA LEU A 263 -20.08 -18.63 6.86
C LEU A 263 -19.38 -19.31 8.06
N ALA A 264 -19.97 -20.40 8.55
CA ALA A 264 -19.39 -21.17 9.65
C ALA A 264 -18.05 -21.81 9.24
N ILE A 265 -17.94 -22.28 8.00
CA ILE A 265 -16.69 -22.84 7.45
C ILE A 265 -15.61 -21.77 7.32
N GLU A 266 -15.93 -20.58 6.81
CA GLU A 266 -15.00 -19.44 6.73
C GLU A 266 -14.50 -19.05 8.13
N ALA A 267 -15.40 -18.91 9.10
CA ALA A 267 -15.04 -18.54 10.47
C ALA A 267 -14.21 -19.62 11.19
N VAL A 268 -14.38 -20.89 10.85
CA VAL A 268 -13.56 -22.00 11.38
C VAL A 268 -12.20 -22.04 10.69
N ALA A 269 -12.15 -21.88 9.37
CA ALA A 269 -10.91 -21.81 8.60
C ALA A 269 -10.03 -20.62 9.05
N ASP A 270 -10.64 -19.46 9.27
CA ASP A 270 -9.94 -18.27 9.75
C ASP A 270 -9.44 -18.44 11.19
N ARG A 271 -10.23 -19.07 12.07
CA ARG A 271 -9.77 -19.43 13.43
C ARG A 271 -8.59 -20.41 13.41
N ALA A 272 -8.59 -21.37 12.48
CA ALA A 272 -7.48 -22.29 12.31
C ALA A 272 -6.22 -21.58 11.77
N ARG A 273 -6.38 -20.61 10.85
CA ARG A 273 -5.29 -19.74 10.37
C ARG A 273 -4.72 -18.85 11.47
N ALA A 274 -5.56 -18.31 12.34
CA ALA A 274 -5.14 -17.44 13.45
C ALA A 274 -4.37 -18.20 14.55
N ARG A 275 -4.62 -19.51 14.72
CA ARG A 275 -3.93 -20.37 15.71
C ARG A 275 -2.62 -20.96 15.20
N ALA A 276 -2.42 -21.04 13.89
CA ALA A 276 -1.21 -21.60 13.31
C ALA A 276 -0.03 -20.63 13.51
N TRP A 277 0.84 -20.97 14.47
CA TRP A 277 2.08 -20.25 14.85
C TRP A 277 3.16 -20.21 13.73
N TYR A 278 2.81 -20.57 12.49
CA TYR A 278 3.69 -20.64 11.33
C TYR A 278 3.04 -20.02 10.08
N GLY A 279 2.78 -18.72 10.09
CA GLY A 279 2.48 -17.94 8.87
C GLY A 279 1.17 -18.28 8.14
N HIS A 280 0.78 -17.39 7.23
CA HIS A 280 -0.50 -17.42 6.47
C HIS A 280 -0.65 -18.60 5.48
N ASN A 281 0.28 -19.55 5.41
CA ASN A 281 0.37 -20.55 4.34
C ASN A 281 -0.18 -21.95 4.69
N VAL A 282 -0.87 -22.12 5.82
CA VAL A 282 -1.22 -23.45 6.34
C VAL A 282 -2.56 -24.00 5.81
N LEU A 283 -3.49 -23.15 5.40
CA LEU A 283 -4.80 -23.58 4.89
C LEU A 283 -5.16 -22.83 3.61
N TYR A 284 -5.28 -23.59 2.53
CA TYR A 284 -5.69 -23.12 1.22
C TYR A 284 -6.80 -24.01 0.67
N PRO A 285 -7.72 -23.49 -0.18
CA PRO A 285 -8.74 -24.32 -0.79
C PRO A 285 -8.07 -25.45 -1.57
N VAL A 286 -8.61 -26.67 -1.48
CA VAL A 286 -8.06 -27.92 -2.07
C VAL A 286 -7.65 -27.78 -3.55
N VAL A 287 -8.22 -26.81 -4.25
CA VAL A 287 -7.99 -26.54 -5.67
C VAL A 287 -6.84 -25.55 -5.93
N SER A 288 -6.21 -24.95 -4.91
CA SER A 288 -5.08 -24.02 -5.12
C SER A 288 -3.76 -24.77 -5.29
N PRO A 289 -2.80 -24.24 -6.08
CA PRO A 289 -1.47 -24.81 -6.14
C PRO A 289 -0.81 -24.66 -4.77
N SER A 290 -0.47 -25.79 -4.13
CA SER A 290 0.28 -25.80 -2.88
C SER A 290 1.53 -24.93 -3.00
N PRO A 291 1.83 -24.02 -2.05
CA PRO A 291 3.15 -23.41 -2.01
C PRO A 291 4.16 -24.54 -1.77
N ARG A 292 5.04 -24.80 -2.74
CA ARG A 292 6.13 -25.75 -2.53
C ARG A 292 6.96 -25.23 -1.37
N CYS A 293 7.00 -26.02 -0.30
CA CYS A 293 7.82 -25.77 0.88
C CYS A 293 9.30 -25.80 0.46
N THR A 294 9.90 -24.64 0.20
CA THR A 294 11.34 -24.50 0.03
C THR A 294 11.94 -23.97 1.31
N GLU A 295 11.88 -24.77 2.39
CA GLU A 295 12.80 -24.63 3.53
C GLU A 295 12.71 -25.92 4.37
N PRO A 296 13.80 -26.70 4.49
CA PRO A 296 13.82 -27.81 5.44
C PRO A 296 13.83 -27.25 6.87
N PRO A 297 13.18 -27.91 7.84
CA PRO A 297 13.14 -27.42 9.21
C PRO A 297 14.56 -27.32 9.80
N PRO A 298 14.85 -26.30 10.63
CA PRO A 298 16.14 -26.20 11.29
C PRO A 298 16.36 -27.43 12.17
N ARG A 299 17.49 -28.12 11.94
CA ARG A 299 17.93 -29.25 12.77
C ARG A 299 18.03 -28.75 14.22
N ARG A 300 17.24 -29.34 15.12
CA ARG A 300 17.42 -29.18 16.57
C ARG A 300 18.84 -29.64 16.94
N CYS A 301 19.73 -28.70 17.21
CA CYS A 301 20.95 -28.99 17.94
C CYS A 301 20.56 -29.40 19.37
N ARG A 302 20.71 -30.69 19.68
CA ARG A 302 20.89 -31.15 21.06
C ARG A 302 22.28 -30.73 21.49
N GLY A 303 22.40 -30.09 22.65
CA GLY A 303 23.69 -29.75 23.24
C GLY A 303 23.54 -29.19 24.65
N PHE A 304 23.53 -30.11 25.62
CA PHE A 304 23.96 -29.89 27.02
C PHE A 304 25.41 -29.36 27.03
N PRO A 305 25.87 -28.69 28.11
CA PRO A 305 26.15 -29.33 29.40
C PRO A 305 25.25 -28.89 30.56
#